data_AF-A0A509LGB9-F1
#
_entry.id   AF-A0A509LGB9-F1
#
_cell.length_a   1.000
_cell.length_b   1.000
_cell.length_c   1.000
_cell.angle_alpha   90.00
_cell.angle_beta   90.00
_cell.angle_gamma   90.00
#
_symmetry.space_group_name_H-M   'P 1'
#
loop_
_entity.id
_entity.type
_entity.pdbx_description
1 polymer ?
#
loop_
_entity_poly.entity_id
_entity_poly.type
_entity_poly.pdbx_seq_one_letter_code
_entity_poly.pdbx_strand_id
1 'polypeptide(L)'
;MQIVSNVALISINETMVVQLISFLIFLFVINRVMFRPLRESMHERERYVEGIRLDIRDAEKKLETIIEQTRDEDAAVRKAGLQMTAELEKRGNEEAGEIIAAARQEIVQIGGKARQDIDVRVAEARKTIVAEADKLSVNIMEKVLDRRLAS
;
A
#
# COMPACT_ATOMS: atom_id res chain seq x y z
N MET A 1 -74.44 83.87 -9.04
CA MET A 1 -74.08 83.04 -10.22
C MET A 1 -72.61 82.73 -10.13
N GLN A 2 -72.26 81.48 -9.81
CA GLN A 2 -70.88 81.03 -9.64
C GLN A 2 -70.22 80.92 -11.01
N ILE A 3 -69.16 81.69 -11.22
CA ILE A 3 -68.32 81.57 -12.41
C ILE A 3 -67.48 80.32 -12.20
N VAL A 4 -67.89 79.22 -12.82
CA VAL A 4 -67.11 77.99 -12.88
C VAL A 4 -65.90 78.31 -13.77
N SER A 5 -64.80 78.74 -13.15
CA SER A 5 -63.52 78.81 -13.83
C SER A 5 -63.08 77.37 -14.05
N ASN A 6 -63.26 76.90 -15.28
CA ASN A 6 -62.65 75.66 -15.75
C ASN A 6 -61.16 75.96 -15.88
N VAL A 7 -60.44 75.92 -14.75
CA VAL A 7 -58.98 75.98 -14.73
C VAL A 7 -58.53 74.77 -15.53
N ALA A 8 -57.93 75.01 -16.70
CA ALA A 8 -57.24 73.95 -17.42
C ALA A 8 -56.32 73.27 -16.40
N LEU A 9 -56.60 71.99 -16.09
CA LEU A 9 -55.89 71.21 -15.08
C LEU A 9 -54.38 71.11 -15.36
N ILE A 10 -53.94 71.56 -16.53
CA ILE A 10 -52.56 71.77 -16.90
C ILE A 10 -52.45 73.17 -17.51
N SER A 11 -51.96 74.12 -16.72
CA SER A 11 -51.51 75.42 -17.21
C SER A 11 -49.98 75.44 -17.15
N ILE A 12 -49.34 75.74 -18.28
CA ILE A 12 -47.87 75.81 -18.38
C ILE A 12 -47.44 77.11 -17.68
N ASN A 13 -47.17 76.99 -16.38
CA ASN A 13 -46.78 78.09 -15.52
C ASN A 13 -45.36 77.83 -14.96
N GLU A 14 -44.72 78.83 -14.36
CA GLU A 14 -43.40 78.69 -13.71
C GLU A 14 -43.35 77.53 -12.69
N THR A 15 -44.48 77.20 -12.07
CA THR A 15 -44.63 76.06 -11.16
C THR A 15 -44.39 74.70 -11.82
N MET A 16 -44.69 74.54 -13.11
CA MET A 16 -44.42 73.32 -13.87
C MET A 16 -42.91 73.08 -14.01
N VAL A 17 -42.15 74.14 -14.23
CA VAL A 17 -40.68 74.08 -14.33
C VAL A 17 -40.08 73.70 -12.97
N VAL A 18 -40.57 74.31 -11.88
CA VAL A 18 -40.15 73.97 -10.51
C VAL A 18 -40.50 72.52 -10.17
N GLN A 19 -41.67 72.03 -10.56
CA GLN A 19 -42.07 70.63 -10.37
C GLN A 19 -41.19 69.66 -11.17
N LEU A 20 -40.85 69.99 -12.42
CA LEU A 20 -39.95 69.18 -13.24
C LEU A 20 -38.55 69.07 -12.61
N ILE A 21 -37.99 70.20 -12.17
CA ILE A 21 -36.69 70.21 -11.48
C ILE A 21 -36.76 69.37 -10.20
N SER A 22 -37.84 69.49 -9.43
CA SER A 22 -38.04 68.70 -8.21
C SER A 22 -38.14 67.20 -8.49
N PHE A 23 -38.84 66.81 -9.57
CA PHE A 23 -38.91 65.43 -10.02
C PHE A 23 -37.55 64.89 -10.47
N LEU A 24 -36.76 65.69 -11.20
CA LEU A 24 -35.41 65.30 -11.62
C LEU A 24 -34.46 65.15 -10.42
N ILE A 25 -34.53 66.04 -9.44
CA ILE A 25 -33.77 65.91 -8.19
C ILE A 25 -34.19 64.63 -7.45
N PHE A 26 -35.49 64.38 -7.32
CA PHE A 26 -36.00 63.16 -6.69
C PHE A 26 -35.55 61.89 -7.40
N LEU A 27 -35.61 61.86 -8.75
CA LEU A 27 -35.13 60.75 -9.56
C LEU A 27 -33.62 60.51 -9.31
N PHE A 28 -32.84 61.59 -9.26
CA PHE A 28 -31.41 61.51 -8.96
C PHE A 28 -31.14 60.92 -7.56
N VAL A 29 -31.88 61.39 -6.55
CA VAL A 29 -31.78 60.91 -5.17
C VAL A 29 -32.15 59.42 -5.09
N ILE A 30 -33.30 59.01 -5.64
CA ILE A 30 -33.70 57.60 -5.64
C ILE A 30 -32.69 56.73 -6.38
N ASN A 31 -32.21 57.18 -7.55
CA ASN A 31 -31.21 56.43 -8.29
C ASN A 31 -29.92 56.22 -7.48
N ARG A 32 -29.49 57.25 -6.74
CA ARG A 32 -28.30 57.21 -5.91
C ARG A 32 -28.47 56.40 -4.62
N VAL A 33 -29.64 56.46 -3.99
CA VAL A 33 -29.93 55.90 -2.66
C VAL A 33 -30.51 54.49 -2.73
N MET A 34 -31.30 54.16 -3.76
CA MET A 34 -32.01 52.88 -3.86
C MET A 34 -31.51 52.01 -5.02
N PHE A 35 -31.57 52.51 -6.26
CA PHE A 35 -31.27 51.65 -7.42
C PHE A 35 -29.80 51.22 -7.48
N ARG A 36 -28.86 52.10 -7.13
CA ARG A 36 -27.43 51.78 -7.10
C ARG A 36 -27.09 50.67 -6.09
N PRO A 37 -27.41 50.79 -4.78
CA PRO A 37 -27.09 49.72 -3.82
C PRO A 37 -27.87 48.43 -4.08
N LEU A 38 -29.09 48.51 -4.62
CA LEU A 38 -29.86 47.31 -4.98
C LEU A 38 -29.14 46.49 -6.07
N ARG A 39 -28.67 47.15 -7.14
CA ARG A 39 -27.90 46.48 -8.21
C ARG A 39 -26.60 45.90 -7.69
N GLU A 40 -25.90 46.64 -6.83
CA GLU A 40 -24.65 46.19 -6.23
C GLU A 40 -24.84 44.91 -5.41
N SER A 41 -25.90 44.84 -4.59
CA SER A 41 -26.24 43.62 -3.83
C SER A 41 -26.63 42.45 -4.74
N MET A 42 -27.34 42.70 -5.85
CA MET A 42 -27.65 41.64 -6.81
C MET A 42 -26.39 41.08 -7.48
N HIS A 43 -25.47 41.95 -7.92
CA HIS A 43 -24.18 41.52 -8.49
C HIS A 43 -23.28 40.83 -7.48
N GLU A 44 -23.30 41.25 -6.21
CA GLU A 44 -22.57 40.55 -5.14
C GLU A 44 -23.11 39.14 -4.94
N ARG A 45 -24.44 38.97 -4.90
CA ARG A 45 -25.07 37.64 -4.81
C ARG A 45 -24.74 36.76 -6.01
N GLU A 46 -24.79 37.32 -7.21
CA GLU A 46 -24.44 36.60 -8.43
C GLU A 46 -22.98 36.13 -8.40
N ARG A 47 -22.04 37.01 -8.07
CA ARG A 47 -20.62 36.67 -7.91
C ARG A 47 -20.37 35.64 -6.81
N TYR A 48 -21.08 35.74 -5.69
CA TYR A 48 -20.96 34.78 -4.60
C TYR A 48 -21.43 33.38 -5.02
N VAL A 49 -22.58 33.29 -5.70
CA VAL A 49 -23.11 32.02 -6.21
C VAL A 49 -22.21 31.43 -7.29
N GLU A 50 -21.68 32.27 -8.18
CA GLU A 50 -20.73 31.83 -9.22
C GLU A 50 -19.41 31.34 -8.61
N GLY A 51 -18.90 32.03 -7.59
CA GLY A 51 -17.74 31.61 -6.81
C GLY A 51 -17.94 30.24 -6.17
N ILE A 52 -19.07 30.03 -5.47
CA ILE A 52 -19.40 28.71 -4.90
C ILE A 52 -19.44 27.62 -5.98
N ARG A 53 -20.04 27.90 -7.15
CA ARG A 53 -20.11 26.91 -8.24
C ARG A 53 -18.71 26.56 -8.76
N LEU A 54 -17.81 27.54 -8.83
CA LEU A 54 -16.43 27.31 -9.26
C LEU A 54 -15.68 26.48 -8.22
N ASP A 55 -15.80 26.82 -6.94
CA ASP A 55 -15.19 26.08 -5.82
C ASP A 55 -15.67 24.62 -5.78
N ILE A 56 -16.96 24.38 -6.01
CA ILE A 56 -17.52 23.02 -6.08
C ILE A 56 -16.88 22.24 -7.24
N ARG A 57 -16.78 22.82 -8.44
CA ARG A 57 -16.16 22.16 -9.59
C ARG A 57 -14.68 21.85 -9.35
N ASP A 58 -13.96 22.79 -8.73
CA ASP A 58 -12.55 22.58 -8.39
C ASP A 58 -12.39 21.50 -7.32
N ALA A 59 -13.29 21.44 -6.34
CA ALA A 59 -13.31 20.38 -5.33
C ALA A 59 -13.63 19.01 -5.95
N GLU A 60 -14.61 18.93 -6.86
CA GLU A 60 -14.95 17.70 -7.60
C GLU A 60 -13.76 17.21 -8.42
N LYS A 61 -13.08 18.11 -9.15
CA LYS A 61 -11.90 17.76 -9.95
C LYS A 61 -10.73 17.28 -9.08
N LYS A 62 -10.49 17.93 -7.93
CA LYS A 62 -9.48 17.48 -6.96
C LYS A 62 -9.84 16.11 -6.39
N LEU A 63 -11.11 15.88 -6.07
CA LEU A 63 -11.58 14.59 -5.56
C LEU A 63 -11.36 13.48 -6.61
N GLU A 64 -11.71 13.73 -7.87
CA GLU A 64 -11.49 12.79 -8.97
C GLU A 64 -10.00 12.45 -9.11
N THR A 65 -9.12 13.46 -9.08
CA THR A 65 -7.67 13.26 -9.15
C THR A 65 -7.15 12.43 -7.97
N ILE A 66 -7.63 12.70 -6.75
CA ILE A 66 -7.24 11.93 -5.55
C ILE A 66 -7.72 10.48 -5.66
N ILE A 67 -8.93 10.24 -6.16
CA ILE A 67 -9.47 8.89 -6.36
C ILE A 67 -8.63 8.13 -7.39
N GLU A 68 -8.27 8.76 -8.50
CA GLU A 68 -7.40 8.14 -9.51
C GLU A 68 -6.03 7.81 -8.95
N GLN A 69 -5.38 8.77 -8.27
CA GLN A 69 -4.07 8.55 -7.64
C GLN A 69 -4.11 7.41 -6.61
N THR A 70 -5.16 7.37 -5.78
CA THR A 70 -5.32 6.33 -4.76
C THR A 70 -5.51 4.95 -5.41
N ARG A 71 -6.27 4.86 -6.50
CA ARG A 71 -6.44 3.60 -7.24
C ARG A 71 -5.14 3.11 -7.86
N ASP A 72 -4.37 4.01 -8.44
CA ASP A 72 -3.07 3.68 -9.04
C ASP A 72 -2.06 3.24 -7.96
N GLU A 73 -2.04 3.93 -6.82
CA GLU A 73 -1.19 3.57 -5.69
C GLU A 73 -1.58 2.21 -5.10
N ASP A 74 -2.88 1.96 -4.88
CA ASP A 74 -3.39 0.66 -4.43
C ASP A 74 -2.99 -0.47 -5.39
N ALA A 75 -3.11 -0.25 -6.70
CA ALA A 75 -2.71 -1.22 -7.71
C ALA A 75 -1.20 -1.48 -7.68
N ALA A 76 -0.39 -0.43 -7.53
CA ALA A 76 1.06 -0.53 -7.42
C ALA A 76 1.49 -1.28 -6.16
N VAL A 77 0.89 -0.98 -5.01
CA VAL A 77 1.15 -1.66 -3.73
C VAL A 77 0.78 -3.13 -3.80
N ARG A 78 -0.39 -3.46 -4.37
CA ARG A 78 -0.80 -4.87 -4.58
C ARG A 78 0.18 -5.62 -5.48
N LYS A 79 0.61 -5.00 -6.58
CA LYS A 79 1.59 -5.60 -7.49
C LYS A 79 2.94 -5.82 -6.80
N ALA A 80 3.43 -4.82 -6.07
CA ALA A 80 4.68 -4.91 -5.31
C ALA A 80 4.59 -6.00 -4.23
N GLY A 81 3.46 -6.10 -3.52
CA GLY A 81 3.23 -7.15 -2.53
C GLY A 81 3.25 -8.55 -3.15
N LEU A 82 2.57 -8.76 -4.27
CA LEU A 82 2.60 -10.05 -4.99
C LEU A 82 4.01 -10.41 -5.47
N GLN A 83 4.76 -9.43 -6.00
CA GLN A 83 6.14 -9.63 -6.43
C GLN A 83 7.06 -9.99 -5.26
N MET A 84 6.91 -9.30 -4.12
CA MET A 84 7.69 -9.57 -2.92
C MET A 84 7.40 -10.96 -2.36
N THR A 85 6.13 -11.38 -2.31
CA THR A 85 5.77 -12.74 -1.87
C THR A 85 6.35 -13.79 -2.81
N ALA A 86 6.24 -13.60 -4.13
CA ALA A 86 6.81 -14.52 -5.11
C ALA A 86 8.34 -14.62 -5.00
N GLU A 87 9.03 -13.50 -4.75
CA GLU A 87 10.47 -13.49 -4.53
C GLU A 87 10.87 -14.21 -3.24
N LEU A 88 10.13 -13.99 -2.15
CA LEU A 88 10.33 -14.70 -0.88
C LEU A 88 10.09 -16.20 -1.00
N GLU A 89 9.02 -16.61 -1.69
CA GLU A 89 8.74 -18.03 -1.95
C GLU A 89 9.85 -18.67 -2.79
N LYS A 90 10.32 -17.98 -3.83
CA LYS A 90 11.42 -18.45 -4.67
C LYS A 90 12.69 -18.63 -3.85
N ARG A 91 13.09 -17.62 -3.08
CA ARG A 91 14.28 -17.66 -2.21
C ARG A 91 14.15 -18.76 -1.15
N GLY A 92 12.98 -18.89 -0.53
CA GLY A 92 12.71 -19.94 0.45
C GLY A 92 12.82 -21.35 -0.15
N ASN A 93 12.32 -21.55 -1.37
CA ASN A 93 12.44 -22.82 -2.09
C ASN A 93 13.90 -23.13 -2.48
N GLU A 94 14.65 -22.12 -2.92
CA GLU A 94 16.09 -22.25 -3.22
C GLU A 94 16.87 -22.64 -1.97
N GLU A 95 16.69 -21.91 -0.87
CA GLU A 95 17.34 -22.18 0.42
C GLU A 95 16.96 -23.57 0.98
N ALA A 96 15.67 -23.93 0.93
CA ALA A 96 15.23 -25.27 1.31
C ALA A 96 15.89 -26.36 0.44
N GLY A 97 16.02 -26.12 -0.86
CA GLY A 97 16.72 -27.00 -1.79
C GLY A 97 18.21 -27.17 -1.43
N GLU A 98 18.89 -26.08 -1.11
CA GLU A 98 20.29 -26.09 -0.66
C GLU A 98 20.48 -26.86 0.64
N ILE A 99 19.62 -26.61 1.64
CA ILE A 99 19.64 -27.32 2.93
C ILE A 99 19.45 -28.83 2.73
N ILE A 100 18.46 -29.22 1.91
CA ILE A 100 18.20 -30.64 1.61
C ILE A 100 19.39 -31.27 0.88
N ALA A 101 20.00 -30.56 -0.07
CA ALA A 101 21.17 -31.05 -0.80
C ALA A 101 22.38 -31.24 0.13
N ALA A 102 22.65 -30.26 0.99
CA ALA A 102 23.72 -30.33 1.99
C ALA A 102 23.50 -31.50 2.97
N ALA A 103 22.27 -31.65 3.49
CA ALA A 103 21.92 -32.75 4.38
C ALA A 103 22.09 -34.13 3.71
N ARG A 104 21.70 -34.27 2.43
CA ARG A 104 21.94 -35.50 1.66
C ARG A 104 23.42 -35.80 1.51
N GLN A 105 24.23 -34.79 1.22
CA GLN A 105 25.68 -34.96 1.10
C GLN A 105 26.31 -35.39 2.43
N GLU A 106 25.87 -34.80 3.54
CA GLU A 106 26.32 -35.17 4.89
C GLU A 106 25.92 -36.62 5.23
N ILE A 107 24.68 -37.03 4.93
CA ILE A 107 24.23 -38.42 5.11
C ILE A 107 25.12 -39.40 4.32
N VAL A 108 25.47 -39.08 3.08
CA VAL A 108 26.37 -39.91 2.26
C VAL A 108 27.76 -40.00 2.89
N GLN A 109 28.31 -38.87 3.39
CA GLN A 109 29.60 -38.87 4.07
C GLN A 109 29.59 -39.68 5.37
N ILE A 110 28.56 -39.51 6.20
CA ILE A 110 28.40 -40.27 7.45
C ILE A 110 28.27 -41.76 7.14
N GLY A 111 27.45 -42.13 6.15
CA GLY A 111 27.30 -43.52 5.73
C GLY A 111 28.59 -44.14 5.19
N GLY A 112 29.38 -43.36 4.45
CA GLY A 112 30.71 -43.76 3.98
C GLY A 112 31.68 -44.01 5.13
N LYS A 113 31.77 -43.08 6.08
CA LYS A 113 32.62 -43.23 7.28
C LYS A 113 32.19 -44.43 8.13
N ALA A 114 30.88 -44.60 8.36
CA ALA A 114 30.36 -45.73 9.11
C ALA A 114 30.70 -47.08 8.47
N ARG A 115 30.64 -47.20 7.13
CA ARG A 115 31.09 -48.40 6.42
C ARG A 115 32.58 -48.66 6.62
N GLN A 116 33.41 -47.62 6.48
CA GLN A 116 34.85 -47.75 6.69
C GLN A 116 35.18 -48.19 8.12
N ASP A 117 34.51 -47.63 9.12
CA ASP A 117 34.68 -48.02 10.53
C ASP A 117 34.25 -49.47 10.78
N ILE A 118 33.15 -49.92 10.15
CA ILE A 118 32.71 -51.32 10.20
C ILE A 118 33.79 -52.23 9.60
N ASP A 119 34.33 -51.89 8.43
CA ASP A 119 35.35 -52.71 7.77
C ASP A 119 36.62 -52.84 8.62
N VAL A 120 37.05 -51.75 9.27
CA VAL A 120 38.18 -51.75 10.21
C VAL A 120 37.90 -52.66 11.41
N ARG A 121 36.72 -52.54 12.04
CA ARG A 121 36.31 -53.38 13.18
C ARG A 121 36.21 -54.86 12.80
N VAL A 122 35.70 -55.18 11.61
CA VAL A 122 35.62 -56.56 11.11
C VAL A 122 37.03 -57.12 10.88
N ALA A 123 37.94 -56.33 10.32
CA ALA A 123 39.33 -56.74 10.13
C ALA A 123 40.04 -56.99 11.46
N GLU A 124 39.81 -56.15 12.46
CA GLU A 124 40.35 -56.30 13.82
C GLU A 124 39.78 -57.54 14.51
N ALA A 125 38.46 -57.73 14.48
CA ALA A 125 37.81 -58.91 15.03
C ALA A 125 38.31 -60.22 14.39
N ARG A 126 38.55 -60.24 13.08
CA ARG A 126 39.16 -61.39 12.40
C ARG A 126 40.56 -61.71 12.93
N LYS A 127 41.40 -60.70 13.18
CA LYS A 127 42.74 -60.90 13.76
C LYS A 127 42.64 -61.50 15.17
N THR A 128 41.73 -61.00 16.00
CA THR A 128 41.51 -61.52 17.35
C THR A 128 41.03 -62.97 17.32
N ILE A 129 40.09 -63.31 16.45
CA ILE A 129 39.60 -64.70 16.30
C ILE A 129 40.72 -65.65 15.88
N VAL A 130 41.61 -65.25 14.95
CA VAL A 130 42.76 -66.08 14.57
C VAL A 130 43.70 -66.31 15.75
N ALA A 131 44.01 -65.25 16.51
CA ALA A 131 44.84 -65.37 17.71
C ALA A 131 44.21 -66.24 18.81
N GLU A 132 42.89 -66.19 18.98
CA GLU A 132 42.15 -67.06 19.90
C GLU A 132 42.11 -68.51 19.40
N ALA A 133 41.94 -68.72 18.09
CA ALA A 133 41.97 -70.05 17.47
C ALA A 133 43.33 -70.72 17.66
N ASP A 134 44.45 -70.00 17.48
CA ASP A 134 45.80 -70.54 17.73
C ASP A 134 45.97 -70.96 19.20
N LYS A 135 45.52 -70.14 20.16
CA LYS A 135 45.56 -70.48 21.59
C LYS A 135 44.69 -71.69 21.94
N LEU A 136 43.53 -71.81 21.29
CA LEU A 136 42.64 -72.95 21.47
C LEU A 136 43.27 -74.23 20.88
N SER A 137 43.88 -74.15 19.69
CA SER A 137 44.60 -75.26 19.07
C SER A 137 45.75 -75.75 19.95
N VAL A 138 46.53 -74.85 20.55
CA VAL A 138 47.56 -75.22 21.54
C VAL A 138 46.94 -75.93 22.75
N ASN A 139 45.86 -75.41 23.32
CA ASN A 139 45.16 -76.06 24.44
C ASN A 139 44.64 -77.46 24.10
N ILE A 140 44.10 -77.66 22.89
CA ILE A 140 43.64 -78.98 22.44
C ILE A 140 44.83 -79.93 22.29
N MET A 141 45.93 -79.47 21.68
CA MET A 141 47.15 -80.28 21.54
C MET A 141 47.72 -80.70 22.91
N GLU A 142 47.79 -79.79 23.89
CA GLU A 142 48.25 -80.12 25.24
C GLU A 142 47.35 -81.16 25.93
N LYS A 143 46.03 -81.09 25.72
CA LYS A 143 45.05 -81.97 26.37
C LYS A 143 44.95 -83.36 25.73
N VAL A 144 45.24 -83.46 24.43
CA VAL A 144 45.28 -84.75 23.70
C VAL A 144 46.61 -85.48 23.93
N LEU A 145 47.72 -84.75 24.10
CA LEU A 145 49.06 -85.32 24.29
C LEU A 145 49.43 -85.59 25.76
N ASP A 146 48.53 -85.27 26.71
CA ASP A 146 48.70 -85.42 28.18
C ASP A 146 50.06 -84.89 28.71
N ARG A 147 50.60 -83.88 28.02
CA ARG A 147 51.90 -83.28 28.28
C ARG A 147 51.87 -81.81 27.85
N ARG A 148 52.34 -80.92 28.74
CA ARG A 148 52.50 -79.50 28.44
C ARG A 148 53.47 -79.27 27.29
N LEU A 149 53.06 -78.45 26.33
CA LEU A 149 53.90 -77.95 25.25
C LEU A 149 54.29 -76.51 25.63
N ALA A 150 55.36 -76.38 26.41
CA ALA A 150 55.83 -75.08 26.89
C ALA A 150 56.84 -74.45 25.92
N SER A 151 56.42 -73.38 25.23
CA SER A 151 56.78 -71.99 25.57
C SER A 151 55.79 -71.05 24.87
#